data_AF-A0A7X9GYW1-F1
#
_entry.id   AF-A0A7X9GYW1-F1
#
_cell.length_a   1.000
_cell.length_b   1.000
_cell.length_c   1.000
_cell.angle_alpha   90.00
_cell.angle_beta   90.00
_cell.angle_gamma   90.00
#
_symmetry.space_group_name_H-M   'P 1'
#
loop_
_entity.id
_entity.type
_entity.pdbx_description
1 polymer ?
#
loop_
_entity_poly.entity_id
_entity_poly.type
_entity_poly.pdbx_seq_one_letter_code
_entity_poly.pdbx_strand_id
1 'polypeptide(L)'
;MDQIDITSEDNLFVQVTESNDVSFPAGNNVFLFSYFTGNGEDGLHLAYSFDGLSWKPLNNGESLLTPMVGKDRLMRDPSITRGKDGLFHIVWTTGWWDRHIGYASSPDLFHWSKQRTIPVMYHEPETRNSWAPELFYDETNDLFYIVWASTIPGKFPEMATSESEKGLNHRLYAVTTKDFVTFSETRLFYDPGFSAIDAAFIRQEGKYWMILKNENSAPAEKNLRVVFTDDLKKGFPVAVSANISGEAWAEGPSPLRIGEYVYVYFDKYIEKKYGAIRSKDGITWEDVSEKISFPQGTRHGTAFSINSKEWKRIKEYTKHGK
;
A
#
# COMPACT_ATOMS: atom_id res chain seq x y z
N MET A 1 -51.27 -15.12 42.71
CA MET A 1 -51.92 -15.26 41.40
C MET A 1 -51.31 -14.18 40.53
N ASP A 2 -50.32 -14.44 39.70
CA ASP A 2 -49.83 -15.70 39.14
C ASP A 2 -48.30 -15.68 38.98
N GLN A 3 -47.69 -16.84 39.17
CA GLN A 3 -46.33 -17.18 38.81
C GLN A 3 -46.19 -17.30 37.29
N ILE A 4 -45.04 -16.90 36.75
CA ILE A 4 -44.27 -17.78 35.86
C ILE A 4 -42.79 -17.70 36.26
N ASP A 5 -42.33 -18.77 36.91
CA ASP A 5 -40.93 -19.22 37.00
C ASP A 5 -40.63 -20.10 35.78
N ILE A 6 -39.48 -19.89 35.13
CA ILE A 6 -38.66 -20.92 34.44
C ILE A 6 -37.19 -20.43 34.50
N THR A 7 -36.42 -20.72 35.56
CA THR A 7 -35.51 -21.87 35.78
C THR A 7 -34.44 -22.11 34.70
N SER A 8 -33.18 -21.84 35.05
CA SER A 8 -32.04 -22.78 35.13
C SER A 8 -30.74 -21.99 34.94
N GLU A 9 -30.00 -21.73 36.01
CA GLU A 9 -28.77 -22.48 36.32
C GLU A 9 -27.76 -22.41 35.18
N ASP A 10 -26.92 -21.37 35.19
CA ASP A 10 -25.49 -21.58 35.42
C ASP A 10 -24.78 -20.23 35.62
N ASN A 11 -24.40 -20.00 36.88
CA ASN A 11 -23.33 -19.08 37.23
C ASN A 11 -22.03 -19.62 36.63
N LEU A 12 -21.66 -19.14 35.45
CA LEU A 12 -20.28 -19.10 35.04
C LEU A 12 -19.97 -17.68 34.58
N PHE A 13 -19.29 -16.95 35.47
CA PHE A 13 -18.41 -15.88 35.04
C PHE A 13 -17.59 -16.41 33.88
N VAL A 14 -17.88 -15.95 32.66
CA VAL A 14 -16.96 -16.14 31.55
C VAL A 14 -15.72 -15.37 31.95
N GLN A 15 -14.68 -16.10 32.35
CA GLN A 15 -13.33 -15.59 32.35
C GLN A 15 -13.12 -14.95 30.99
N VAL A 16 -13.11 -13.62 30.96
CA VAL A 16 -12.35 -12.91 29.96
C VAL A 16 -10.95 -13.44 30.17
N THR A 17 -10.52 -14.36 29.32
CA THR A 17 -9.10 -14.56 29.11
C THR A 17 -8.64 -13.22 28.54
N GLU A 18 -8.18 -12.34 29.44
CA GLU A 18 -7.11 -11.43 29.11
C GLU A 18 -6.15 -12.29 28.30
N SER A 19 -6.03 -12.01 27.00
CA SER A 19 -4.94 -12.59 26.22
C SER A 19 -3.70 -12.17 26.97
N ASN A 20 -3.14 -13.14 27.71
CA ASN A 20 -2.07 -12.96 28.68
C ASN A 20 -1.05 -11.99 28.10
N ASP A 21 -0.65 -11.05 28.94
CA ASP A 21 0.52 -10.19 28.79
C ASP A 21 1.52 -10.79 27.80
N VAL A 22 1.44 -10.34 26.54
CA VAL A 22 2.61 -10.40 25.67
C VAL A 22 3.56 -9.38 26.27
N SER A 23 4.37 -9.84 27.21
CA SER A 23 5.44 -9.06 27.82
C SER A 23 6.29 -8.51 26.68
N PHE A 24 6.23 -7.20 26.49
CA PHE A 24 7.01 -6.53 25.47
C PHE A 24 8.48 -6.54 25.92
N PRO A 25 9.41 -7.18 25.18
CA PRO A 25 10.77 -6.70 25.23
C PRO A 25 10.76 -5.25 24.72
N ALA A 26 11.36 -4.34 25.50
CA ALA A 26 11.45 -2.93 25.18
C ALA A 26 12.15 -2.75 23.82
N GLY A 27 11.41 -2.29 22.80
CA GLY A 27 11.93 -2.05 21.44
C GLY A 27 10.98 -2.35 20.26
N ASN A 28 9.79 -2.91 20.49
CA ASN A 28 8.99 -3.54 19.43
C ASN A 28 8.07 -2.58 18.65
N ASN A 29 8.40 -2.35 17.37
CA ASN A 29 7.46 -1.81 16.39
C ASN A 29 6.27 -2.76 16.20
N VAL A 30 5.07 -2.22 16.01
CA VAL A 30 3.92 -2.95 15.48
C VAL A 30 3.81 -2.60 14.00
N PHE A 31 3.54 -3.59 13.16
CA PHE A 31 3.38 -3.37 11.73
C PHE A 31 1.90 -3.24 11.40
N LEU A 32 1.60 -2.31 10.50
CA LEU A 32 0.29 -2.14 9.89
C LEU A 32 0.38 -2.35 8.39
N PHE A 33 -0.73 -2.73 7.78
CA PHE A 33 -0.88 -2.91 6.35
C PHE A 33 -2.19 -2.26 5.91
N SER A 34 -2.15 -1.24 5.06
CA SER A 34 -3.35 -0.73 4.39
C SER A 34 -3.76 -1.65 3.26
N TYR A 35 -5.05 -1.87 3.09
CA TYR A 35 -5.57 -2.65 1.98
C TYR A 35 -6.99 -2.20 1.62
N PHE A 36 -7.45 -2.66 0.47
CA PHE A 36 -8.85 -2.61 0.07
C PHE A 36 -9.36 -4.02 -0.22
N THR A 37 -10.67 -4.19 -0.28
CA THR A 37 -11.32 -5.44 -0.71
C THR A 37 -12.16 -5.20 -1.96
N GLY A 38 -12.55 -6.26 -2.67
CA GLY A 38 -13.36 -6.14 -3.89
C GLY A 38 -12.69 -5.26 -4.95
N ASN A 39 -13.38 -4.19 -5.36
CA ASN A 39 -12.81 -3.14 -6.21
C ASN A 39 -12.53 -1.83 -5.47
N GLY A 40 -12.65 -1.80 -4.13
CA GLY A 40 -12.40 -0.64 -3.28
C GLY A 40 -13.65 0.19 -2.99
N GLU A 41 -14.84 -0.38 -3.13
CA GLU A 41 -16.11 0.32 -2.94
C GLU A 41 -16.37 0.74 -1.48
N ASP A 42 -15.91 -0.06 -0.50
CA ASP A 42 -16.14 0.18 0.92
C ASP A 42 -15.03 1.00 1.60
N GLY A 43 -13.82 0.99 1.03
CA GLY A 43 -12.76 1.93 1.35
C GLY A 43 -11.51 1.33 1.98
N LEU A 44 -10.89 2.12 2.87
CA LEU A 44 -9.65 1.74 3.56
C LEU A 44 -9.91 0.67 4.61
N HIS A 45 -9.15 -0.40 4.56
CA HIS A 45 -9.00 -1.35 5.65
C HIS A 45 -7.57 -1.34 6.17
N LEU A 46 -7.38 -1.77 7.42
CA LEU A 46 -6.07 -1.95 8.03
C LEU A 46 -5.94 -3.35 8.61
N ALA A 47 -4.77 -3.96 8.44
CA ALA A 47 -4.35 -5.15 9.16
C ALA A 47 -3.16 -4.81 10.07
N TYR A 48 -2.94 -5.61 11.11
CA TYR A 48 -1.79 -5.46 12.00
C TYR A 48 -1.02 -6.77 12.16
N SER A 49 0.28 -6.66 12.42
CA SER A 49 1.16 -7.78 12.70
C SER A 49 2.24 -7.39 13.72
N PHE A 50 2.67 -8.35 14.53
CA PHE A 50 3.77 -8.18 15.48
C PHE A 50 5.08 -8.80 15.00
N ASP A 51 5.01 -9.70 14.01
CA ASP A 51 6.15 -10.43 13.44
C ASP A 51 6.35 -10.14 11.95
N GLY A 52 5.39 -9.46 11.30
CA GLY A 52 5.33 -9.23 9.86
C GLY A 52 4.98 -10.46 9.04
N LEU A 53 4.60 -11.56 9.69
CA LEU A 53 4.25 -12.82 9.03
C LEU A 53 2.75 -13.09 9.18
N SER A 54 2.23 -12.94 10.40
CA SER A 54 0.81 -13.16 10.70
C SER A 54 0.08 -11.82 10.77
N TRP A 55 -0.69 -11.50 9.73
CA TRP A 55 -1.48 -10.27 9.64
C TRP A 55 -2.93 -10.53 10.03
N LYS A 56 -3.43 -9.76 10.99
CA LYS A 56 -4.80 -9.85 11.51
C LYS A 56 -5.58 -8.61 11.13
N PRO A 57 -6.89 -8.73 10.82
CA PRO A 57 -7.69 -7.55 10.51
C PRO A 57 -7.77 -6.63 11.73
N LEU A 58 -7.58 -5.32 11.51
CA LEU A 58 -7.88 -4.29 12.49
C LEU A 58 -9.37 -3.96 12.42
N ASN A 59 -9.95 -3.43 13.51
CA ASN A 59 -11.35 -3.01 13.56
C ASN A 59 -12.34 -4.10 13.08
N ASN A 60 -12.08 -5.36 13.44
CA ASN A 60 -12.85 -6.53 12.99
C ASN A 60 -12.97 -6.70 11.46
N GLY A 61 -12.09 -6.05 10.69
CA GLY A 61 -12.14 -6.05 9.22
C GLY A 61 -13.16 -5.07 8.63
N GLU A 62 -13.69 -4.14 9.43
CA GLU A 62 -14.54 -3.07 8.93
C GLU A 62 -13.72 -1.91 8.36
N SER A 63 -14.23 -1.30 7.29
CA SER A 63 -13.63 -0.14 6.65
C SER A 63 -13.51 1.04 7.62
N LEU A 64 -12.36 1.71 7.59
CA LEU A 64 -12.00 2.87 8.41
C LEU A 64 -12.16 4.19 7.65
N LEU A 65 -12.29 4.17 6.32
CA LEU A 65 -12.48 5.36 5.51
C LEU A 65 -13.19 5.02 4.20
N THR A 66 -14.48 5.32 4.11
CA THR A 66 -15.27 5.15 2.88
C THR A 66 -14.94 6.23 1.84
N PRO A 67 -14.68 5.89 0.56
CA PRO A 67 -14.36 6.86 -0.48
C PRO A 67 -15.54 7.80 -0.79
N MET A 68 -15.25 9.10 -0.90
CA MET A 68 -16.22 10.16 -1.19
C MET A 68 -15.87 10.99 -2.43
N VAL A 69 -14.66 10.82 -2.97
CA VAL A 69 -14.12 11.60 -4.10
C VAL A 69 -13.86 10.71 -5.32
N GLY A 70 -13.84 11.33 -6.50
CA GLY A 70 -13.85 10.63 -7.79
C GLY A 70 -15.26 10.25 -8.24
N LYS A 71 -15.43 10.06 -9.55
CA LYS A 71 -16.73 9.72 -10.13
C LYS A 71 -17.19 8.34 -9.69
N ASP A 72 -16.27 7.38 -9.68
CA ASP A 72 -16.55 5.99 -9.33
C ASP A 72 -16.58 5.77 -7.81
N ARG A 73 -16.05 6.74 -7.03
CA ARG A 73 -15.91 6.66 -5.56
C ARG A 73 -15.27 5.36 -5.12
N LEU A 74 -14.15 5.00 -5.74
CA LEU A 74 -13.34 3.86 -5.33
C LEU A 74 -12.18 4.31 -4.43
N MET A 75 -11.73 3.40 -3.57
CA MET A 75 -10.43 3.47 -2.90
C MET A 75 -9.65 2.21 -3.20
N ARG A 76 -8.83 2.26 -4.25
CA ARG A 76 -7.89 1.18 -4.57
C ARG A 76 -6.48 1.62 -4.27
N ASP A 77 -5.66 0.63 -3.94
CA ASP A 77 -4.23 0.80 -3.72
C ASP A 77 -3.94 1.89 -2.67
N PRO A 78 -4.56 1.85 -1.46
CA PRO A 78 -4.38 2.90 -0.47
C PRO A 78 -2.93 2.91 0.03
N SER A 79 -2.21 3.97 -0.29
CA SER A 79 -0.84 4.17 0.15
C SER A 79 -0.75 5.12 1.32
N ILE A 80 -0.16 4.67 2.43
CA ILE A 80 -0.03 5.44 3.67
C ILE A 80 1.44 5.68 3.99
N THR A 81 1.78 6.92 4.29
CA THR A 81 3.08 7.27 4.88
C THR A 81 2.91 8.26 6.02
N ARG A 82 3.96 8.39 6.85
CA ARG A 82 3.98 9.36 7.96
C ARG A 82 4.95 10.50 7.67
N GLY A 83 4.47 11.72 7.85
CA GLY A 83 5.28 12.93 7.78
C GLY A 83 5.99 13.28 9.08
N LYS A 84 6.94 14.23 9.00
CA LYS A 84 7.53 14.86 10.19
C LYS A 84 6.52 15.71 10.98
N ASP A 85 5.41 16.09 10.36
CA ASP A 85 4.29 16.79 11.00
C ASP A 85 3.52 15.89 11.97
N GLY A 86 3.85 14.60 11.98
CA GLY A 86 3.27 13.59 12.86
C GLY A 86 1.98 12.98 12.33
N LEU A 87 1.49 13.42 11.16
CA LEU A 87 0.28 12.91 10.53
C LEU A 87 0.57 11.69 9.66
N PHE A 88 -0.43 10.82 9.55
CA PHE A 88 -0.52 9.84 8.49
C PHE A 88 -1.18 10.49 7.28
N HIS A 89 -0.55 10.40 6.12
CA HIS A 89 -1.11 10.84 4.85
C HIS A 89 -1.48 9.61 4.04
N ILE A 90 -2.63 9.67 3.36
CA ILE A 90 -3.09 8.62 2.47
C ILE A 90 -3.39 9.17 1.09
N VAL A 91 -3.00 8.43 0.06
CA VAL A 91 -3.42 8.61 -1.33
C VAL A 91 -3.97 7.29 -1.88
N TRP A 92 -4.80 7.37 -2.92
CA TRP A 92 -5.41 6.18 -3.53
C TRP A 92 -5.90 6.46 -4.97
N THR A 93 -6.16 5.39 -5.71
CA THR A 93 -6.84 5.41 -7.01
C THR A 93 -8.34 5.62 -6.80
N THR A 94 -8.92 6.70 -7.34
CA THR A 94 -10.34 7.07 -7.12
C THR A 94 -11.33 6.45 -8.12
N GLY A 95 -10.83 5.94 -9.24
CA GLY A 95 -11.61 5.43 -10.36
C GLY A 95 -10.71 4.89 -11.47
N TRP A 96 -11.31 4.17 -12.42
CA TRP A 96 -10.55 3.46 -13.46
C TRP A 96 -9.91 4.40 -14.49
N TRP A 97 -10.51 5.56 -14.75
CA TRP A 97 -10.05 6.46 -15.83
C TRP A 97 -9.89 7.89 -15.36
N ASP A 98 -9.73 8.08 -14.04
CA ASP A 98 -9.50 9.39 -13.46
C ASP A 98 -8.07 9.86 -13.75
N ARG A 99 -7.92 11.18 -13.97
CA ARG A 99 -6.62 11.87 -14.10
C ARG A 99 -6.18 12.56 -12.80
N HIS A 100 -6.78 12.13 -11.69
CA HIS A 100 -6.51 12.62 -10.35
C HIS A 100 -6.43 11.44 -9.39
N ILE A 101 -5.88 11.68 -8.22
CA ILE A 101 -5.83 10.71 -7.12
C ILE A 101 -6.55 11.27 -5.90
N GLY A 102 -6.93 10.40 -4.98
CA GLY A 102 -7.52 10.81 -3.71
C GLY A 102 -6.45 11.22 -2.70
N TYR A 103 -6.83 12.05 -1.74
CA TYR A 103 -6.00 12.41 -0.60
C TYR A 103 -6.82 12.65 0.68
N ALA A 104 -6.28 12.19 1.80
CA ALA A 104 -6.69 12.56 3.15
C ALA A 104 -5.48 12.47 4.11
N SER A 105 -5.67 12.94 5.34
CA SER A 105 -4.68 12.80 6.41
C SER A 105 -5.37 12.46 7.73
N SER A 106 -4.65 11.83 8.65
CA SER A 106 -5.17 11.46 9.96
C SER A 106 -4.08 11.55 11.04
N PRO A 107 -4.42 12.01 12.26
CA PRO A 107 -3.50 11.94 13.39
C PRO A 107 -3.43 10.54 14.02
N ASP A 108 -4.35 9.63 13.69
CA ASP A 108 -4.51 8.36 14.43
C ASP A 108 -5.04 7.17 13.63
N LEU A 109 -5.22 7.31 12.31
CA LEU A 109 -5.76 6.32 11.37
C LEU A 109 -7.26 6.00 11.52
N PHE A 110 -7.97 6.65 12.44
CA PHE A 110 -9.42 6.52 12.64
C PHE A 110 -10.17 7.80 12.28
N HIS A 111 -9.62 8.95 12.67
CA HIS A 111 -10.20 10.25 12.38
C HIS A 111 -9.53 10.86 11.16
N TRP A 112 -10.19 10.76 10.01
CA TRP A 112 -9.65 11.25 8.74
C TRP A 112 -10.14 12.67 8.44
N SER A 113 -9.26 13.48 7.86
CA SER A 113 -9.62 14.79 7.31
C SER A 113 -10.62 14.63 6.16
N LYS A 114 -11.30 15.72 5.80
CA LYS A 114 -12.11 15.76 4.58
C LYS A 114 -11.28 15.31 3.37
N GLN A 115 -11.83 14.37 2.59
CA GLN A 115 -11.20 13.89 1.38
C GLN A 115 -11.21 14.97 0.29
N ARG A 116 -10.17 14.97 -0.53
CA ARG A 116 -10.07 15.80 -1.74
C ARG A 116 -9.32 15.05 -2.84
N THR A 117 -9.38 15.57 -4.05
CA THR A 117 -8.59 15.07 -5.17
C THR A 117 -7.30 15.88 -5.36
N ILE A 118 -6.26 15.25 -5.87
CA ILE A 118 -5.04 15.90 -6.37
C ILE A 118 -5.00 15.70 -7.90
N PRO A 119 -5.10 16.77 -8.71
CA PRO A 119 -5.24 16.69 -10.17
C PRO A 119 -3.91 16.44 -10.88
N VAL A 120 -3.29 15.28 -10.63
CA VAL A 120 -1.91 14.96 -11.03
C VAL A 120 -1.67 14.93 -12.55
N MET A 121 -2.70 14.71 -13.38
CA MET A 121 -2.56 14.56 -14.84
C MET A 121 -3.48 15.48 -15.66
N TYR A 122 -4.11 16.50 -15.06
CA TYR A 122 -5.05 17.38 -15.79
C TYR A 122 -4.39 18.24 -16.89
N HIS A 123 -3.10 18.51 -16.75
CA HIS A 123 -2.30 19.25 -17.74
C HIS A 123 -2.02 18.44 -19.02
N GLU A 124 -2.22 17.12 -19.00
CA GLU A 124 -2.01 16.19 -20.11
C GLU A 124 -3.35 15.57 -20.52
N PRO A 125 -4.14 16.23 -21.41
CA PRO A 125 -5.54 15.89 -21.66
C PRO A 125 -5.75 14.49 -22.25
N GLU A 126 -4.77 13.95 -22.95
CA GLU A 126 -4.80 12.59 -23.52
C GLU A 126 -4.48 11.50 -22.50
N THR A 127 -4.13 11.86 -21.26
CA THR A 127 -3.87 10.87 -20.21
C THR A 127 -5.10 10.04 -19.93
N ARG A 128 -4.92 8.71 -19.94
CA ARG A 128 -6.02 7.75 -19.71
C ARG A 128 -6.35 7.57 -18.24
N ASN A 129 -5.34 7.58 -17.37
CA ASN A 129 -5.47 7.11 -16.00
C ASN A 129 -4.41 7.68 -15.05
N SER A 130 -4.68 7.63 -13.75
CA SER A 130 -3.73 7.85 -12.65
C SER A 130 -3.93 6.73 -11.63
N TRP A 131 -3.15 5.65 -11.76
CA TRP A 131 -3.33 4.41 -10.97
C TRP A 131 -2.22 4.19 -9.95
N ALA A 132 -2.59 3.49 -8.88
CA ALA A 132 -1.74 3.01 -7.82
C ALA A 132 -0.73 4.06 -7.32
N PRO A 133 -1.23 5.20 -6.79
CA PRO A 133 -0.34 6.21 -6.24
C PRO A 133 0.34 5.69 -4.97
N GLU A 134 1.66 5.79 -4.92
CA GLU A 134 2.48 5.46 -3.76
C GLU A 134 3.06 6.72 -3.12
N LEU A 135 3.01 6.77 -1.79
CA LEU A 135 3.67 7.78 -0.98
C LEU A 135 5.02 7.32 -0.47
N PHE A 136 6.03 8.15 -0.70
CA PHE A 136 7.34 8.00 -0.06
C PHE A 136 7.78 9.32 0.58
N TYR A 137 8.07 9.30 1.87
CA TYR A 137 8.60 10.47 2.57
C TYR A 137 10.13 10.41 2.61
N ASP A 138 10.79 11.34 1.91
CA ASP A 138 12.24 11.49 1.95
C ASP A 138 12.65 12.40 3.11
N GLU A 139 13.01 11.77 4.24
CA GLU A 139 13.42 12.47 5.46
C GLU A 139 14.61 13.40 5.25
N THR A 140 15.49 13.13 4.28
CA THR A 140 16.71 13.93 4.05
C THR A 140 16.40 15.29 3.43
N ASN A 141 15.42 15.36 2.53
CA ASN A 141 15.03 16.61 1.88
C ASN A 141 13.72 17.19 2.45
N ASP A 142 13.09 16.49 3.40
CA ASP A 142 11.80 16.88 3.98
C ASP A 142 10.76 17.08 2.87
N LEU A 143 10.51 16.00 2.13
CA LEU A 143 9.73 16.03 0.90
C LEU A 143 8.96 14.71 0.71
N PHE A 144 7.67 14.82 0.45
CA PHE A 144 6.87 13.70 0.00
C PHE A 144 7.00 13.55 -1.51
N TYR A 145 7.23 12.33 -1.96
CA TYR A 145 7.04 11.89 -3.33
C TYR A 145 5.70 11.21 -3.42
N ILE A 146 4.92 11.57 -4.43
CA ILE A 146 3.72 10.84 -4.83
C ILE A 146 4.01 10.30 -6.22
N VAL A 147 4.07 8.97 -6.36
CA VAL A 147 4.43 8.31 -7.62
C VAL A 147 3.24 7.48 -8.10
N TRP A 148 2.82 7.60 -9.35
CA TRP A 148 1.69 6.85 -9.90
C TRP A 148 1.97 6.41 -11.33
N ALA A 149 1.15 5.50 -11.84
CA ALA A 149 1.23 5.05 -13.23
C ALA A 149 0.17 5.71 -14.12
N SER A 150 0.59 6.16 -15.30
CA SER A 150 -0.29 6.75 -16.31
C SER A 150 0.08 6.25 -17.71
N THR A 151 -0.94 6.00 -18.53
CA THR A 151 -0.78 5.86 -19.98
C THR A 151 -1.11 7.18 -20.68
N ILE A 152 -0.23 7.64 -21.56
CA ILE A 152 -0.47 8.76 -22.48
C ILE A 152 -0.27 8.22 -23.90
N PRO A 153 -1.35 8.04 -24.70
CA PRO A 153 -1.28 7.46 -26.03
C PRO A 153 -0.24 8.16 -26.92
N GLY A 154 0.58 7.38 -27.62
CA GLY A 154 1.61 7.89 -28.54
C GLY A 154 2.82 8.59 -27.90
N LYS A 155 2.89 8.71 -26.57
CA LYS A 155 4.03 9.36 -25.89
C LYS A 155 5.28 8.47 -25.81
N PHE A 156 5.09 7.15 -25.77
CA PHE A 156 6.15 6.14 -25.72
C PHE A 156 5.99 5.15 -26.87
N PRO A 157 7.06 4.43 -27.27
CA PRO A 157 6.94 3.37 -28.27
C PRO A 157 5.82 2.39 -27.90
N GLU A 158 4.96 2.11 -28.87
CA GLU A 158 3.90 1.12 -28.73
C GLU A 158 4.50 -0.26 -28.46
N MET A 159 3.82 -1.04 -27.62
CA MET A 159 4.22 -2.39 -27.27
C MET A 159 3.06 -3.33 -27.53
N ALA A 160 3.38 -4.61 -27.77
CA ALA A 160 2.35 -5.62 -27.88
C ALA A 160 1.63 -5.76 -26.52
N THR A 161 0.30 -5.78 -26.57
CA THR A 161 -0.56 -6.00 -25.39
C THR A 161 -1.50 -7.15 -25.66
N SER A 162 -2.05 -7.74 -24.60
CA SER A 162 -3.27 -8.54 -24.72
C SER A 162 -4.44 -7.68 -25.19
N GLU A 163 -5.53 -8.31 -25.64
CA GLU A 163 -6.74 -7.57 -26.08
C GLU A 163 -7.39 -6.81 -24.91
N SER A 164 -7.35 -7.35 -23.68
CA SER A 164 -7.92 -6.72 -22.49
C SER A 164 -7.15 -5.47 -22.03
N GLU A 165 -5.89 -5.32 -22.44
CA GLU A 165 -5.01 -4.21 -22.04
C GLU A 165 -4.65 -3.31 -23.23
N LYS A 166 -5.44 -3.38 -24.31
CA LYS A 166 -5.16 -2.67 -25.55
C LYS A 166 -5.01 -1.16 -25.36
N GLY A 167 -3.84 -0.66 -25.74
CA GLY A 167 -3.48 0.74 -25.62
C GLY A 167 -3.16 1.19 -24.19
N LEU A 168 -2.95 0.26 -23.24
CA LEU A 168 -2.30 0.57 -21.97
C LEU A 168 -0.79 0.39 -22.14
N ASN A 169 -0.04 1.43 -21.75
CA ASN A 169 1.41 1.47 -21.84
C ASN A 169 1.91 2.43 -20.75
N HIS A 170 1.98 1.93 -19.53
CA HIS A 170 2.15 2.75 -18.34
C HIS A 170 3.59 3.20 -18.17
N ARG A 171 3.78 4.44 -17.70
CA ARG A 171 5.03 4.92 -17.10
C ARG A 171 4.76 5.53 -15.75
N LEU A 172 5.80 5.57 -14.92
CA LEU A 172 5.72 6.14 -13.59
C LEU A 172 5.95 7.65 -13.68
N TYR A 173 5.03 8.41 -13.11
CA TYR A 173 5.09 9.87 -12.98
C TYR A 173 5.13 10.25 -11.50
N ALA A 174 5.62 11.45 -11.21
CA ALA A 174 5.65 11.93 -9.84
C ALA A 174 5.37 13.42 -9.72
N VAL A 175 4.81 13.79 -8.57
CA VAL A 175 4.89 15.13 -7.99
C VAL A 175 5.60 15.03 -6.65
N THR A 176 6.10 16.17 -6.19
CA THR A 176 6.61 16.32 -4.84
C THR A 176 5.88 17.42 -4.10
N THR A 177 5.78 17.28 -2.78
CA THR A 177 5.13 18.27 -1.91
C THR A 177 5.72 18.24 -0.51
N LYS A 178 5.58 19.34 0.24
CA LYS A 178 5.91 19.39 1.67
C LYS A 178 4.68 19.42 2.58
N ASP A 179 3.54 19.81 2.04
CA ASP A 179 2.35 20.20 2.80
C ASP A 179 1.05 19.64 2.20
N PHE A 180 1.14 18.91 1.07
CA PHE A 180 0.03 18.47 0.25
C PHE A 180 -0.87 19.61 -0.27
N VAL A 181 -0.50 20.87 -0.12
CA VAL A 181 -1.23 22.02 -0.66
C VAL A 181 -0.56 22.50 -1.94
N THR A 182 0.76 22.63 -1.89
CA THR A 182 1.59 23.05 -3.03
C THR A 182 2.32 21.84 -3.58
N PHE A 183 2.25 21.64 -4.89
CA PHE A 183 2.89 20.52 -5.58
C PHE A 183 3.90 21.07 -6.60
N SER A 184 4.97 20.30 -6.82
CA SER A 184 5.79 20.49 -8.01
C SER A 184 4.98 20.24 -9.28
N GLU A 185 5.51 20.65 -10.42
CA GLU A 185 5.02 20.13 -11.70
C GLU A 185 5.15 18.60 -11.74
N THR A 186 4.22 17.96 -12.44
CA THR A 186 4.29 16.53 -12.73
C THR A 186 5.47 16.27 -13.66
N ARG A 187 6.28 15.28 -13.31
CA ARG A 187 7.40 14.83 -14.15
C ARG A 187 7.31 13.35 -14.44
N LEU A 188 7.89 12.93 -15.56
CA LEU A 188 8.23 11.52 -15.77
C LEU A 188 9.21 11.12 -14.66
N PHE A 189 8.83 10.13 -13.87
CA PHE A 189 9.61 9.66 -12.74
C PHE A 189 10.50 8.50 -13.16
N TYR A 190 9.95 7.54 -13.91
CA TYR A 190 10.70 6.37 -14.34
C TYR A 190 10.13 5.74 -15.62
N ASP A 191 11.05 5.39 -16.52
CA ASP A 191 10.80 4.66 -17.75
C ASP A 191 11.86 3.56 -17.93
N PRO A 192 11.52 2.29 -17.64
CA PRO A 192 12.44 1.17 -17.81
C PRO A 192 12.40 0.56 -19.22
N GLY A 193 11.69 1.18 -20.17
CA GLY A 193 11.49 0.66 -21.53
C GLY A 193 10.37 -0.39 -21.66
N PHE A 194 9.61 -0.66 -20.60
CA PHE A 194 8.42 -1.53 -20.58
C PHE A 194 7.29 -0.89 -19.77
N SER A 195 6.07 -1.44 -19.87
CA SER A 195 4.89 -0.93 -19.15
C SER A 195 5.10 -1.11 -17.65
N ALA A 196 5.18 -0.02 -16.90
CA ALA A 196 5.55 -0.06 -15.48
C ALA A 196 4.45 0.55 -14.60
N ILE A 197 4.12 -0.15 -13.51
CA ILE A 197 3.10 0.24 -12.53
C ILE A 197 3.50 -0.21 -11.11
N ASP A 198 2.71 0.20 -10.12
CA ASP A 198 2.86 -0.17 -8.70
C ASP A 198 4.29 0.01 -8.17
N ALA A 199 4.83 1.22 -8.27
CA ALA A 199 6.14 1.53 -7.71
C ALA A 199 6.03 1.68 -6.19
N ALA A 200 6.92 1.02 -5.45
CA ALA A 200 7.02 1.11 -4.00
C ALA A 200 8.47 1.31 -3.55
N PHE A 201 8.66 2.05 -2.47
CA PHE A 201 9.98 2.56 -2.09
C PHE A 201 10.36 2.20 -0.66
N ILE A 202 11.63 1.88 -0.45
CA ILE A 202 12.21 1.81 0.88
C ILE A 202 13.64 2.35 0.85
N ARG A 203 14.05 3.02 1.92
CA ARG A 203 15.44 3.40 2.14
C ARG A 203 16.13 2.35 2.99
N GLN A 204 17.17 1.73 2.46
CA GLN A 204 17.95 0.69 3.13
C GLN A 204 19.44 0.91 2.85
N GLU A 205 20.24 0.95 3.92
CA GLU A 205 21.71 1.09 3.85
C GLU A 205 22.20 2.25 2.96
N GLY A 206 21.55 3.41 3.09
CA GLY A 206 21.91 4.62 2.34
C GLY A 206 21.46 4.63 0.87
N LYS A 207 20.78 3.57 0.40
CA LYS A 207 20.20 3.50 -0.94
C LYS A 207 18.68 3.55 -0.88
N TYR A 208 18.06 4.10 -1.91
CA TYR A 208 16.65 3.99 -2.20
C TYR A 208 16.45 2.78 -3.10
N TRP A 209 15.59 1.86 -2.65
CA TRP A 209 15.16 0.70 -3.41
C TRP A 209 13.78 1.03 -3.95
N MET A 210 13.62 0.97 -5.26
CA MET A 210 12.31 0.99 -5.90
C MET A 210 11.99 -0.41 -6.39
N ILE A 211 10.92 -0.97 -5.86
CA ILE A 211 10.30 -2.18 -6.37
C ILE A 211 9.16 -1.73 -7.29
N LEU A 212 9.01 -2.34 -8.45
CA LEU A 212 7.98 -2.01 -9.41
C LEU A 212 7.45 -3.25 -10.11
N LYS A 213 6.22 -3.18 -10.60
CA LYS A 213 5.62 -4.21 -11.45
C LYS A 213 5.99 -3.95 -12.91
N ASN A 214 6.50 -4.98 -13.57
CA ASN A 214 6.43 -5.06 -15.01
C ASN A 214 5.00 -5.48 -15.40
N GLU A 215 4.35 -4.67 -16.23
CA GLU A 215 2.95 -4.80 -16.57
C GLU A 215 2.75 -5.27 -18.02
N ASN A 216 3.83 -5.62 -18.73
CA ASN A 216 3.70 -6.14 -20.09
C ASN A 216 2.78 -7.38 -20.11
N SER A 217 1.80 -7.38 -21.00
CA SER A 217 0.86 -8.49 -21.18
C SER A 217 1.18 -9.40 -22.36
N ALA A 218 2.06 -8.99 -23.29
CA ALA A 218 2.43 -9.78 -24.46
C ALA A 218 3.90 -9.57 -24.89
N PRO A 219 4.81 -10.54 -24.64
CA PRO A 219 4.62 -11.67 -23.73
C PRO A 219 4.36 -11.18 -22.31
N ALA A 220 3.64 -11.99 -21.53
CA ALA A 220 3.27 -11.61 -20.17
C ALA A 220 4.50 -11.59 -19.26
N GLU A 221 4.73 -10.45 -18.62
CA GLU A 221 5.80 -10.21 -17.66
C GLU A 221 5.19 -9.57 -16.40
N LYS A 222 4.12 -10.15 -15.85
CA LYS A 222 3.37 -9.66 -14.68
C LYS A 222 4.10 -9.94 -13.35
N ASN A 223 5.30 -9.40 -13.22
CA ASN A 223 6.21 -9.71 -12.12
C ASN A 223 6.90 -8.48 -11.54
N LEU A 224 7.51 -8.65 -10.37
CA LEU A 224 8.22 -7.59 -9.69
C LEU A 224 9.67 -7.51 -10.12
N ARG A 225 10.17 -6.28 -10.16
CA ARG A 225 11.56 -5.90 -10.45
C ARG A 225 12.05 -4.95 -9.35
N VAL A 226 13.36 -4.88 -9.13
CA VAL A 226 13.98 -3.91 -8.23
C VAL A 226 15.07 -3.11 -8.93
N VAL A 227 15.18 -1.84 -8.56
CA VAL A 227 16.24 -0.92 -8.99
C VAL A 227 16.64 0.00 -7.84
N PHE A 228 17.89 0.46 -7.87
CA PHE A 228 18.51 1.18 -6.76
C PHE A 228 19.06 2.53 -7.20
N THR A 229 19.03 3.50 -6.28
CA THR A 229 19.81 4.75 -6.39
C THR A 229 20.31 5.19 -5.02
N ASP A 230 21.40 5.95 -4.99
CA ASP A 230 21.86 6.63 -3.77
C ASP A 230 21.33 8.08 -3.66
N ASP A 231 20.71 8.59 -4.72
CA ASP A 231 20.26 9.98 -4.82
C ASP A 231 19.02 10.08 -5.73
N LEU A 232 17.86 10.33 -5.11
CA LEU A 232 16.60 10.50 -5.83
C LEU A 232 16.61 11.68 -6.83
N LYS A 233 17.52 12.66 -6.67
CA LYS A 233 17.66 13.77 -7.62
C LYS A 233 18.37 13.34 -8.91
N LYS A 234 19.29 12.37 -8.82
CA LYS A 234 19.91 11.73 -10.01
C LYS A 234 18.94 10.79 -10.72
N GLY A 235 17.94 10.29 -9.99
CA GLY A 235 17.00 9.30 -10.48
C GLY A 235 17.56 7.87 -10.40
N PHE A 236 16.85 6.94 -11.06
CA PHE A 236 17.20 5.52 -11.08
C PHE A 236 17.80 5.13 -12.43
N PRO A 237 18.74 4.17 -12.48
CA PRO A 237 19.16 3.53 -13.73
C PRO A 237 17.96 2.90 -14.46
N VAL A 238 17.98 2.91 -15.79
CA VAL A 238 16.92 2.27 -16.60
C VAL A 238 16.96 0.74 -16.48
N ALA A 239 18.15 0.16 -16.32
CA ALA A 239 18.31 -1.28 -16.13
C ALA A 239 17.80 -1.71 -14.74
N VAL A 240 16.81 -2.60 -14.73
CA VAL A 240 16.23 -3.22 -13.54
C VAL A 240 16.76 -4.66 -13.34
N SER A 241 16.48 -5.25 -12.18
CA SER A 241 16.79 -6.65 -11.89
C SER A 241 16.08 -7.66 -12.82
N ALA A 242 16.45 -8.93 -12.71
CA ALA A 242 15.59 -10.03 -13.13
C ALA A 242 14.27 -10.06 -12.32
N ASN A 243 13.33 -10.93 -12.70
CA ASN A 243 12.10 -11.17 -11.94
C ASN A 243 12.46 -11.62 -10.51
N ILE A 244 11.92 -10.95 -9.49
CA ILE A 244 12.14 -11.27 -8.07
C ILE A 244 10.94 -11.94 -7.38
N SER A 245 9.77 -12.00 -8.02
CA SER A 245 8.51 -12.49 -7.42
C SER A 245 8.14 -13.93 -7.79
N GLY A 246 8.98 -14.62 -8.56
CA GLY A 246 8.73 -15.99 -9.03
C GLY A 246 7.76 -16.06 -10.22
N GLU A 247 7.21 -17.25 -10.48
CA GLU A 247 6.38 -17.52 -11.67
C GLU A 247 4.95 -16.97 -11.56
N ALA A 248 4.45 -16.80 -10.34
CA ALA A 248 3.12 -16.27 -10.08
C ALA A 248 3.02 -14.81 -10.54
N TRP A 249 1.86 -14.43 -11.07
CA TRP A 249 1.57 -13.04 -11.39
C TRP A 249 1.48 -12.23 -10.10
N ALA A 250 2.24 -11.15 -10.02
CA ALA A 250 2.41 -10.34 -8.83
C ALA A 250 2.11 -8.87 -9.12
N GLU A 251 1.43 -8.21 -8.19
CA GLU A 251 1.17 -6.77 -8.24
C GLU A 251 1.23 -6.14 -6.86
N GLY A 252 1.30 -4.81 -6.82
CA GLY A 252 1.29 -4.06 -5.57
C GLY A 252 2.39 -4.42 -4.57
N PRO A 253 3.68 -4.28 -4.93
CA PRO A 253 4.77 -4.52 -3.99
C PRO A 253 4.68 -3.56 -2.82
N SER A 254 4.97 -4.06 -1.63
CA SER A 254 4.92 -3.29 -0.39
C SER A 254 6.12 -3.60 0.49
N PRO A 255 7.22 -2.81 0.38
CA PRO A 255 8.45 -3.07 1.09
C PRO A 255 8.37 -2.63 2.56
N LEU A 256 8.83 -3.47 3.47
CA LEU A 256 8.90 -3.20 4.91
C LEU A 256 10.17 -3.78 5.51
N ARG A 257 10.90 -2.98 6.29
CA ARG A 257 12.06 -3.48 7.03
C ARG A 257 11.65 -4.17 8.31
N ILE A 258 12.09 -5.42 8.49
CA ILE A 258 11.88 -6.22 9.70
C ILE A 258 13.21 -6.86 10.10
N GLY A 259 13.78 -6.38 11.19
CA GLY A 259 15.13 -6.77 11.62
C GLY A 259 16.17 -6.41 10.56
N GLU A 260 16.91 -7.42 10.10
CA GLU A 260 17.94 -7.31 9.06
C GLU A 260 17.39 -7.48 7.63
N TYR A 261 16.12 -7.84 7.46
CA TYR A 261 15.53 -8.08 6.15
C TYR A 261 14.64 -6.93 5.71
N VAL A 262 14.63 -6.66 4.40
CA VAL A 262 13.53 -6.01 3.71
C VAL A 262 12.60 -7.11 3.22
N TYR A 263 11.38 -7.12 3.73
CA TYR A 263 10.26 -7.90 3.19
C TYR A 263 9.59 -7.10 2.08
N VAL A 264 9.09 -7.77 1.05
CA VAL A 264 8.22 -7.19 0.02
C VAL A 264 6.98 -8.06 -0.04
N TYR A 265 5.85 -7.53 0.44
CA TYR A 265 4.53 -8.16 0.29
C TYR A 265 3.93 -7.80 -1.05
N PHE A 266 3.13 -8.68 -1.67
CA PHE A 266 2.50 -8.41 -2.96
C PHE A 266 1.26 -9.28 -3.20
N ASP A 267 0.33 -8.81 -4.02
CA ASP A 267 -0.89 -9.53 -4.37
C ASP A 267 -0.60 -10.54 -5.49
N LYS A 268 -0.78 -11.85 -5.20
CA LYS A 268 -0.81 -12.92 -6.21
C LYS A 268 -2.24 -13.04 -6.73
N TYR A 269 -2.71 -12.01 -7.44
CA TYR A 269 -4.13 -11.76 -7.70
C TYR A 269 -4.86 -12.87 -8.49
N ILE A 270 -4.15 -13.61 -9.34
CA ILE A 270 -4.72 -14.78 -10.03
C ILE A 270 -4.96 -15.94 -9.06
N GLU A 271 -4.07 -16.11 -8.07
CA GLU A 271 -4.16 -17.14 -7.04
C GLU A 271 -5.03 -16.72 -5.85
N LYS A 272 -5.46 -15.45 -5.80
CA LYS A 272 -6.28 -14.87 -4.73
C LYS A 272 -5.65 -15.01 -3.34
N LYS A 273 -4.32 -14.88 -3.26
CA LYS A 273 -3.55 -14.86 -2.01
C LYS A 273 -2.47 -13.79 -2.04
N TYR A 274 -1.99 -13.41 -0.86
CA TYR A 274 -0.80 -12.57 -0.74
C TYR A 274 0.49 -13.40 -0.78
N GLY A 275 1.53 -12.82 -1.38
CA GLY A 275 2.88 -13.34 -1.38
C GLY A 275 3.83 -12.44 -0.60
N ALA A 276 5.00 -12.99 -0.25
CA ALA A 276 6.08 -12.22 0.33
C ALA A 276 7.43 -12.82 -0.06
N ILE A 277 8.37 -11.95 -0.42
CA ILE A 277 9.79 -12.27 -0.56
C ILE A 277 10.56 -11.43 0.46
N ARG A 278 11.76 -11.87 0.83
CA ARG A 278 12.65 -11.08 1.69
C ARG A 278 14.09 -11.12 1.22
N SER A 279 14.81 -10.03 1.47
CA SER A 279 16.24 -9.91 1.14
C SER A 279 16.96 -9.03 2.16
N LYS A 280 18.26 -9.29 2.34
CA LYS A 280 19.16 -8.40 3.11
C LYS A 280 19.82 -7.35 2.24
N ASP A 281 20.09 -7.68 0.98
CA ASP A 281 20.94 -6.93 0.06
C ASP A 281 20.21 -6.41 -1.20
N GLY A 282 18.97 -6.85 -1.41
CA GLY A 282 18.15 -6.53 -2.58
C GLY A 282 18.54 -7.34 -3.83
N ILE A 283 19.49 -8.26 -3.70
CA ILE A 283 20.03 -9.07 -4.79
C ILE A 283 19.57 -10.52 -4.62
N THR A 284 19.74 -11.08 -3.43
CA THR A 284 19.33 -12.44 -3.10
C THR A 284 17.97 -12.42 -2.42
N TRP A 285 16.98 -13.07 -3.01
CA TRP A 285 15.59 -13.08 -2.52
C TRP A 285 15.18 -14.48 -2.08
N GLU A 286 14.60 -14.59 -0.88
CA GLU A 286 13.93 -15.80 -0.37
C GLU A 286 12.41 -15.62 -0.50
N ASP A 287 11.73 -16.55 -1.16
CA ASP A 287 10.26 -16.65 -1.12
C ASP A 287 9.82 -17.19 0.25
N VAL A 288 9.00 -16.39 0.94
CA VAL A 288 8.42 -16.70 2.24
C VAL A 288 6.89 -16.65 2.21
N SER A 289 6.28 -16.76 1.02
CA SER A 289 4.83 -16.78 0.81
C SER A 289 4.11 -17.78 1.71
N GLU A 290 4.67 -18.98 1.88
CA GLU A 290 4.05 -20.04 2.69
C GLU A 290 4.18 -19.79 4.20
N LYS A 291 4.92 -18.75 4.62
CA LYS A 291 5.10 -18.36 6.03
C LYS A 291 4.20 -17.19 6.43
N ILE A 292 3.52 -16.55 5.48
CA ILE A 292 2.67 -15.39 5.76
C ILE A 292 1.18 -15.77 5.76
N SER A 293 0.39 -15.00 6.49
CA SER A 293 -1.08 -15.06 6.43
C SER A 293 -1.64 -13.64 6.46
N PHE A 294 -2.70 -13.41 5.68
CA PHE A 294 -3.39 -12.13 5.56
C PHE A 294 -4.90 -12.31 5.74
N PRO A 295 -5.63 -11.25 6.12
CA PRO A 295 -7.09 -11.25 6.06
C PRO A 295 -7.59 -11.65 4.67
N GLN A 296 -8.68 -12.41 4.61
CA GLN A 296 -9.26 -12.83 3.34
C GLN A 296 -9.70 -11.62 2.52
N GLY A 297 -9.42 -11.64 1.22
CA GLY A 297 -9.81 -10.55 0.31
C GLY A 297 -8.92 -9.31 0.35
N THR A 298 -7.82 -9.34 1.11
CA THR A 298 -6.78 -8.31 1.06
C THR A 298 -6.27 -8.15 -0.38
N ARG A 299 -6.22 -6.91 -0.86
CA ARG A 299 -5.59 -6.50 -2.14
C ARG A 299 -4.52 -5.44 -1.90
N HIS A 300 -3.89 -4.95 -2.95
CA HIS A 300 -2.76 -4.00 -2.91
C HIS A 300 -2.97 -2.85 -1.89
N GLY A 301 -1.93 -2.60 -1.08
CA GLY A 301 -1.74 -1.38 -0.29
C GLY A 301 -0.36 -1.36 0.36
N THR A 302 -0.19 -0.71 1.51
CA THR A 302 1.13 -0.34 2.05
C THR A 302 1.38 -0.90 3.45
N ALA A 303 2.52 -1.54 3.63
CA ALA A 303 3.07 -2.00 4.89
C ALA A 303 3.90 -0.90 5.55
N PHE A 304 3.65 -0.60 6.82
CA PHE A 304 4.40 0.41 7.58
C PHE A 304 4.47 0.07 9.07
N SER A 305 5.38 0.72 9.80
CA SER A 305 5.52 0.52 11.24
C SER A 305 4.94 1.66 12.05
N ILE A 306 4.36 1.33 13.21
CA ILE A 306 3.95 2.26 14.24
C ILE A 306 4.64 1.94 15.57
N ASN A 307 4.70 2.92 16.47
CA ASN A 307 5.26 2.71 17.80
C ASN A 307 4.23 2.17 18.80
N SER A 308 4.70 1.76 19.98
CA SER A 308 3.86 1.18 21.03
C SER A 308 2.79 2.14 21.58
N LYS A 309 3.03 3.46 21.57
CA LYS A 309 2.06 4.46 22.02
C LYS A 309 0.91 4.58 21.01
N GLU A 310 1.23 4.60 19.72
CA GLU A 310 0.24 4.55 18.63
C GLU A 310 -0.58 3.27 18.69
N TRP A 311 0.09 2.13 18.86
CA TRP A 311 -0.61 0.85 19.01
C TRP A 311 -1.58 0.84 20.20
N LYS A 312 -1.17 1.40 21.35
CA LYS A 312 -2.05 1.51 22.52
C LYS A 312 -3.30 2.35 22.19
N ARG A 313 -3.12 3.50 21.53
CA ARG A 313 -4.21 4.38 21.12
C ARG A 313 -5.16 3.70 20.13
N ILE A 314 -4.63 3.01 19.13
CA ILE A 314 -5.42 2.23 18.17
C ILE A 314 -6.29 1.19 18.88
N LYS A 315 -5.73 0.46 19.86
CA LYS A 315 -6.49 -0.52 20.64
C LYS A 315 -7.65 0.09 21.42
N GLU A 316 -7.53 1.32 21.89
CA GLU A 316 -8.60 2.01 22.61
C GLU A 316 -9.80 2.28 21.67
N TYR A 317 -9.56 2.72 20.43
CA TYR A 317 -10.64 2.90 19.44
C TYR A 317 -11.36 1.59 19.10
N THR A 318 -10.62 0.49 18.94
CA THR A 318 -11.22 -0.81 18.60
C THR A 318 -11.99 -1.47 19.76
N LYS A 319 -11.76 -1.05 21.02
CA LYS A 319 -12.47 -1.57 22.19
C LYS A 319 -13.83 -0.89 22.41
N HIS A 320 -13.96 0.36 21.99
CA HIS A 320 -15.13 1.21 22.27
C HIS A 320 -16.11 1.32 21.09
N GLY A 321 -15.82 0.68 19.95
CA GLY A 321 -16.76 0.54 18.82
C GLY A 321 -17.81 -0.56 19.02
N LYS A 322 -18.55 -0.54 20.13
CA LYS A 322 -19.75 -1.36 20.34
C LYS A 322 -20.95 -0.51 20.71
#